data_AF-A0A3G2S729-F1
#
_entry.id   AF-A0A3G2S729-F1
#
_cell.length_a   1.000
_cell.length_b   1.000
_cell.length_c   1.000
_cell.angle_alpha   90.00
_cell.angle_beta   90.00
_cell.angle_gamma   90.00
#
_symmetry.space_group_name_H-M   'P 1'
#
loop_
_entity.id
_entity.type
_entity.pdbx_description
1 polymer ?
#
loop_
_entity_poly.entity_id
_entity_poly.type
_entity_poly.pdbx_seq_one_letter_code
_entity_poly.pdbx_strand_id
1 'polypeptide(L)'
;MTTDPGGIQALLAKLRALQDRPPEPTSQRPTHARPWAAPARTLHALPFNEAVEHIEGLLRDPTFVQALRELQAQQDALEAELDRERRALIGTHGEHLRGSSGARTQASYAHWTWDALKRWDAHRHAQQRRLEEMRVPCFYDTNDPDALRQQQRLLPLLLSAYHHV
;
A
#
# COMPACT_ATOMS: atom_id res chain seq x y z
N MET A 1 5.64 16.71 25.53
CA MET A 1 5.29 15.30 25.82
C MET A 1 3.83 15.24 26.20
N THR A 2 2.98 14.89 25.24
CA THR A 2 1.56 14.58 25.44
C THR A 2 1.24 13.47 24.45
N THR A 3 1.44 12.23 24.87
CA THR A 3 0.82 11.06 24.24
C THR A 3 -0.69 11.26 24.35
N ASP A 4 -1.36 11.55 23.24
CA ASP A 4 -2.81 11.67 23.19
C ASP A 4 -3.43 10.25 23.10
N PRO A 5 -4.03 9.74 24.20
CA PRO A 5 -4.66 8.41 24.20
C PRO A 5 -5.90 8.34 23.30
N GLY A 6 -6.41 9.47 22.80
CA GLY A 6 -7.58 9.52 21.92
C GLY A 6 -7.34 8.91 20.54
N GLY A 7 -6.12 9.01 19.99
CA GLY A 7 -5.80 8.52 18.65
C GLY A 7 -5.86 6.99 18.53
N ILE A 8 -5.29 6.28 19.51
CA ILE A 8 -5.34 4.82 19.58
C ILE A 8 -6.78 4.35 19.79
N GLN A 9 -7.56 5.04 20.63
CA GLN A 9 -8.97 4.73 20.83
C GLN A 9 -9.81 4.97 19.56
N ALA A 10 -9.50 6.00 18.77
CA ALA A 10 -10.16 6.27 17.50
C ALA A 10 -9.83 5.20 16.43
N LEU A 11 -8.59 4.70 16.42
CA LEU A 11 -8.18 3.57 15.59
C LEU A 11 -8.91 2.29 15.99
N LEU A 12 -8.92 1.96 17.29
CA LEU A 12 -9.66 0.82 17.82
C LEU A 12 -11.16 0.90 17.51
N ALA A 13 -11.75 2.11 17.59
CA ALA A 13 -13.15 2.33 17.24
C ALA A 13 -13.44 2.13 15.74
N LYS A 14 -12.56 2.64 14.86
CA LYS A 14 -12.68 2.45 13.40
C LYS A 14 -12.49 0.99 12.99
N LEU A 15 -11.54 0.29 13.63
CA LEU A 15 -11.30 -1.14 13.42
C LEU A 15 -12.49 -1.99 13.88
N ARG A 16 -13.10 -1.64 15.03
CA ARG A 16 -14.29 -2.31 15.55
C ARG A 16 -15.52 -2.11 14.64
N ALA A 17 -15.70 -0.91 14.11
CA ALA A 17 -16.75 -0.63 13.13
C ALA A 17 -16.57 -1.42 11.80
N LEU A 18 -15.34 -1.76 11.43
CA LEU A 18 -15.05 -2.62 10.28
C LEU A 18 -15.25 -4.12 10.57
N GLN A 19 -15.18 -4.53 11.84
CA GLN A 19 -15.48 -5.89 12.30
C GLN A 19 -16.99 -6.18 12.35
N ASP A 20 -17.83 -5.18 12.63
CA ASP A 20 -19.29 -5.34 12.73
C ASP A 20 -20.02 -5.39 11.37
N ARG A 21 -19.28 -5.39 10.24
CA ARG A 21 -19.89 -5.62 8.92
C ARG A 21 -20.23 -7.11 8.79
N PRO A 22 -21.51 -7.50 8.71
CA PRO A 22 -21.88 -8.91 8.70
C PRO A 22 -21.29 -9.60 7.47
N PRO A 23 -20.71 -10.81 7.63
CA PRO A 23 -20.33 -11.63 6.50
C PRO A 23 -21.59 -12.10 5.76
N GLU A 24 -21.59 -11.98 4.43
CA GLU A 24 -22.53 -12.66 3.55
C GLU A 24 -22.61 -14.15 3.92
N PRO A 25 -23.82 -14.76 3.95
CA PRO A 25 -23.98 -16.12 4.42
C PRO A 25 -23.41 -17.10 3.38
N THR A 26 -22.20 -17.59 3.62
CA THR A 26 -21.66 -18.73 2.87
C THR A 26 -21.99 -20.02 3.62
N SER A 27 -22.83 -20.82 2.96
CA SER A 27 -23.30 -22.14 3.38
C SER A 27 -22.19 -23.09 3.80
N GLN A 28 -22.57 -23.95 4.74
CA GLN A 28 -21.74 -24.90 5.47
C GLN A 28 -21.14 -26.04 4.61
N ARG A 29 -19.93 -26.42 5.02
CA ARG A 29 -19.09 -27.62 4.82
C ARG A 29 -19.73 -28.92 4.27
N PRO A 30 -18.89 -29.81 3.69
CA PRO A 30 -18.58 -31.04 4.43
C PRO A 30 -17.10 -31.47 4.48
N THR A 31 -16.90 -32.48 5.32
CA THR A 31 -15.74 -33.07 6.01
C THR A 31 -14.78 -33.95 5.19
N HIS A 32 -13.58 -34.17 5.78
CA HIS A 32 -12.48 -35.14 5.52
C HIS A 32 -11.32 -34.73 4.59
N ALA A 33 -10.12 -34.51 5.17
CA ALA A 33 -8.87 -35.22 4.83
C ALA A 33 -7.63 -34.68 5.60
N ARG A 34 -6.94 -35.61 6.27
CA ARG A 34 -5.50 -35.71 6.67
C ARG A 34 -4.75 -34.58 7.42
N PRO A 35 -3.87 -34.95 8.38
CA PRO A 35 -2.94 -34.02 9.03
C PRO A 35 -1.72 -33.82 8.12
N TRP A 36 -1.85 -32.98 7.10
CA TRP A 36 -0.65 -32.36 6.55
C TRP A 36 -0.30 -31.20 7.49
N ALA A 37 0.99 -31.05 7.77
CA ALA A 37 1.52 -30.02 8.67
C ALA A 37 0.76 -28.70 8.45
N ALA A 38 0.24 -28.11 9.53
CA ALA A 38 -0.36 -26.79 9.46
C ALA A 38 0.62 -25.92 8.65
N PRO A 39 0.18 -25.29 7.54
CA PRO A 39 1.08 -24.47 6.74
C PRO A 39 1.79 -23.54 7.70
N ALA A 40 3.12 -23.55 7.68
CA ALA A 40 3.93 -22.69 8.53
C ALA A 40 3.28 -21.31 8.50
N ARG A 41 2.93 -20.74 9.66
CA ARG A 41 2.21 -19.46 9.76
C ARG A 41 3.04 -18.38 9.06
N THR A 42 2.83 -18.21 7.76
CA THR A 42 3.56 -17.25 6.93
C THR A 42 2.93 -15.88 7.15
N LEU A 43 3.76 -14.86 7.39
CA LEU A 43 3.30 -13.48 7.53
C LEU A 43 2.47 -13.01 6.33
N HIS A 44 2.65 -13.64 5.16
CA HIS A 44 1.89 -13.38 3.92
C HIS A 44 0.39 -13.64 4.05
N ALA A 45 -0.04 -14.55 4.94
CA ALA A 45 -1.43 -15.01 5.06
C ALA A 45 -1.96 -14.88 6.50
N LEU A 46 -1.49 -13.87 7.23
CA LEU A 46 -1.98 -13.61 8.58
C LEU A 46 -3.44 -13.11 8.54
N PRO A 47 -4.33 -13.58 9.44
CA PRO A 47 -5.67 -13.02 9.56
C PRO A 47 -5.60 -11.52 9.86
N PHE A 48 -6.55 -10.76 9.32
CA PHE A 48 -6.53 -9.29 9.38
C PHE A 48 -6.32 -8.74 10.81
N ASN A 49 -7.03 -9.27 11.80
CA ASN A 49 -6.89 -8.83 13.20
C ASN A 49 -5.48 -9.10 13.76
N GLU A 50 -4.93 -10.30 13.52
CA GLU A 50 -3.57 -10.66 13.93
C GLU A 50 -2.54 -9.75 13.22
N ALA A 51 -2.79 -9.37 11.95
CA ALA A 51 -1.90 -8.50 11.19
C ALA A 51 -1.86 -7.08 11.76
N VAL A 52 -3.01 -6.56 12.19
CA VAL A 52 -3.10 -5.24 12.83
C VAL A 52 -2.34 -5.20 14.14
N GLU A 53 -2.54 -6.19 15.02
CA GLU A 53 -1.80 -6.27 16.30
C GLU A 53 -0.28 -6.34 16.08
N HIS A 54 0.15 -7.08 15.05
CA HIS A 54 1.57 -7.17 14.70
C HIS A 54 2.12 -5.82 14.22
N ILE A 55 1.36 -5.09 13.39
CA ILE A 55 1.72 -3.76 12.90
C ILE A 55 1.81 -2.76 14.06
N GLU A 56 0.90 -2.80 15.03
CA GLU A 56 0.96 -1.97 16.23
C GLU A 56 2.24 -2.23 17.05
N GLY A 57 2.69 -3.48 17.10
CA GLY A 57 3.97 -3.85 17.69
C GLY A 57 5.15 -3.20 16.97
N LEU A 58 5.19 -3.29 15.64
CA LEU A 58 6.25 -2.70 14.81
C LEU A 58 6.31 -1.18 14.92
N LEU A 59 5.16 -0.50 15.02
CA LEU A 59 5.11 0.97 15.13
C LEU A 59 5.70 1.53 16.42
N ARG A 60 5.93 0.70 17.44
CA ARG A 60 6.64 1.11 18.66
C ARG A 60 8.16 1.14 18.46
N ASP A 61 8.67 0.54 17.38
CA ASP A 61 10.09 0.57 17.03
C ASP A 61 10.42 1.84 16.22
N PRO A 62 11.26 2.74 16.75
CA PRO A 62 11.65 3.96 16.05
C PRO A 62 12.35 3.70 14.71
N THR A 63 13.06 2.59 14.58
CA THR A 63 13.79 2.25 13.34
C THR A 63 12.83 1.85 12.23
N PHE A 64 11.76 1.14 12.57
CA PHE A 64 10.67 0.82 11.65
C PHE A 64 9.94 2.09 11.18
N VAL A 65 9.61 3.00 12.11
CA VAL A 65 8.98 4.29 11.79
C VAL A 65 9.86 5.13 10.86
N GLN A 66 11.18 5.15 11.10
CA GLN A 66 12.13 5.84 10.23
C GLN A 66 12.18 5.21 8.83
N ALA A 67 12.13 3.87 8.72
CA ALA A 67 12.09 3.20 7.43
C ALA A 67 10.78 3.47 6.67
N LEU A 68 9.64 3.59 7.35
CA LEU A 68 8.38 4.03 6.73
C LEU A 68 8.48 5.47 6.18
N ARG A 69 9.12 6.38 6.92
CA ARG A 69 9.41 7.75 6.46
C ARG A 69 10.23 7.77 5.18
N GLU A 70 11.23 6.92 5.10
CA GLU A 70 12.08 6.81 3.92
C GLU A 70 11.30 6.29 2.71
N LEU A 71 10.44 5.28 2.90
CA LEU A 71 9.56 4.79 1.84
C LEU A 71 8.60 5.88 1.33
N GLN A 72 8.02 6.67 2.24
CA GLN A 72 7.18 7.81 1.88
C GLN A 72 7.97 8.87 1.13
N ALA A 73 9.14 9.27 1.62
CA ALA A 73 9.96 10.29 0.96
C ALA A 73 10.42 9.86 -0.44
N GLN A 74 10.71 8.57 -0.64
CA GLN A 74 11.03 8.03 -1.97
C GLN A 74 9.82 8.08 -2.92
N GLN A 75 8.61 7.80 -2.42
CA GLN A 75 7.39 7.94 -3.19
C GLN A 75 7.14 9.40 -3.58
N ASP A 76 7.20 10.32 -2.61
CA ASP A 76 7.02 11.76 -2.85
C ASP A 76 8.02 12.29 -3.89
N ALA A 77 9.27 11.83 -3.83
CA ALA A 77 10.31 12.19 -4.79
C ALA A 77 10.00 11.69 -6.21
N LEU A 78 9.52 10.44 -6.35
CA LEU A 78 9.11 9.88 -7.63
C LEU A 78 7.89 10.63 -8.19
N GLU A 79 6.88 10.89 -7.37
CA GLU A 79 5.69 11.65 -7.78
C GLU A 79 6.05 13.06 -8.26
N ALA A 80 6.92 13.76 -7.53
CA ALA A 80 7.41 15.08 -7.92
C ALA A 80 8.22 15.05 -9.22
N GLU A 81 9.00 14.00 -9.44
CA GLU A 81 9.74 13.79 -10.68
C GLU A 81 8.81 13.55 -11.87
N LEU A 82 7.88 12.61 -11.75
CA LEU A 82 6.92 12.28 -12.80
C LEU A 82 6.02 13.49 -13.14
N ASP A 83 5.57 14.25 -12.14
CA ASP A 83 4.76 15.44 -12.40
C ASP A 83 5.58 16.55 -13.08
N ARG A 84 6.86 16.73 -12.71
CA ARG A 84 7.76 17.67 -13.39
C ARG A 84 7.96 17.28 -14.86
N GLU A 85 8.25 16.01 -15.13
CA GLU A 85 8.42 15.48 -16.50
C GLU A 85 7.13 15.66 -17.32
N ARG A 86 5.97 15.31 -16.73
CA ARG A 86 4.66 15.50 -17.35
C ARG A 86 4.43 16.95 -17.74
N ARG A 87 4.65 17.89 -16.80
CA ARG A 87 4.46 19.32 -17.03
C ARG A 87 5.41 19.86 -18.10
N ALA A 88 6.65 19.39 -18.14
CA ALA A 88 7.58 19.76 -19.20
C ALA A 88 7.09 19.31 -20.59
N LEU A 89 6.41 18.16 -20.66
CA LEU A 89 5.97 17.57 -21.92
C LEU A 89 4.64 18.17 -22.41
N ILE A 90 3.62 18.22 -21.57
CA ILE A 90 2.27 18.63 -21.97
C ILE A 90 1.83 20.01 -21.46
N GLY A 91 2.62 20.65 -20.60
CA GLY A 91 2.20 21.82 -19.83
C GLY A 91 1.40 21.44 -18.59
N THR A 92 0.93 22.44 -17.84
CA THR A 92 0.17 22.20 -16.60
C THR A 92 -1.23 21.65 -16.89
N HIS A 93 -1.86 22.09 -17.99
CA HIS A 93 -3.23 21.72 -18.37
C HIS A 93 -3.32 21.13 -19.78
N GLY A 94 -2.22 20.57 -20.29
CA GLY A 94 -2.21 19.95 -21.62
C GLY A 94 -2.17 20.98 -22.75
N GLU A 95 -1.63 22.17 -22.51
CA GLU A 95 -1.52 23.24 -23.50
C GLU A 95 -0.75 22.78 -24.76
N HIS A 96 0.28 21.95 -24.59
CA HIS A 96 1.11 21.46 -25.70
C HIS A 96 0.48 20.32 -26.50
N LEU A 97 -0.65 19.77 -26.04
CA LEU A 97 -1.42 18.75 -26.75
C LEU A 97 -2.33 19.35 -27.83
N ARG A 98 -2.52 20.68 -27.83
CA ARG A 98 -3.36 21.40 -28.78
C ARG A 98 -2.52 22.06 -29.89
N GLY A 99 -3.14 22.30 -31.05
CA GLY A 99 -2.51 23.00 -32.17
C GLY A 99 -1.68 22.11 -33.10
N SER A 100 -0.91 22.76 -33.99
CA SER A 100 -0.20 22.10 -35.11
C SER A 100 0.90 21.11 -34.68
N SER A 101 1.44 21.24 -33.47
CA SER A 101 2.41 20.32 -32.86
C SER A 101 1.77 19.22 -32.00
N GLY A 102 0.45 19.26 -31.77
CA GLY A 102 -0.25 18.41 -30.80
C GLY A 102 -0.11 16.91 -31.06
N ALA A 103 -0.15 16.48 -32.33
CA ALA A 103 -0.02 15.05 -32.69
C ALA A 103 1.34 14.46 -32.31
N ARG A 104 2.43 15.23 -32.48
CA ARG A 104 3.78 14.81 -32.08
C ARG A 104 3.89 14.77 -30.55
N THR A 105 3.38 15.79 -29.87
CA THR A 105 3.34 15.83 -28.39
C THR A 105 2.55 14.66 -27.83
N GLN A 106 1.42 14.29 -28.45
CA GLN A 106 0.59 13.18 -28.02
C GLN A 106 1.31 11.83 -28.13
N ALA A 107 2.05 11.61 -29.21
CA ALA A 107 2.87 10.40 -29.37
C ALA A 107 3.97 10.33 -28.29
N SER A 108 4.70 11.43 -28.07
CA SER A 108 5.71 11.51 -27.00
C SER A 108 5.10 11.31 -25.61
N TYR A 109 3.92 11.89 -25.37
CA TYR A 109 3.20 11.75 -24.10
C TYR A 109 2.74 10.32 -23.85
N ALA A 110 2.24 9.63 -24.88
CA ALA A 110 1.85 8.23 -24.78
C ALA A 110 3.04 7.34 -24.43
N HIS A 111 4.19 7.55 -25.09
CA HIS A 111 5.42 6.81 -24.77
C HIS A 111 5.88 7.08 -23.33
N TRP A 112 5.94 8.35 -22.93
CA TRP A 112 6.26 8.74 -21.56
C TRP A 112 5.30 8.10 -20.54
N THR A 113 3.99 8.07 -20.82
CA THR A 113 2.98 7.48 -19.92
C THR A 113 3.28 6.00 -19.66
N TRP A 114 3.64 5.24 -20.70
CA TRP A 114 4.02 3.84 -20.54
C TRP A 114 5.26 3.67 -19.65
N ASP A 115 6.27 4.51 -19.84
CA ASP A 115 7.50 4.42 -19.04
C ASP A 115 7.29 4.91 -17.60
N ALA A 116 6.46 5.92 -17.38
CA ALA A 116 6.03 6.37 -16.07
C ALA A 116 5.31 5.24 -15.30
N LEU A 117 4.40 4.51 -15.96
CA LEU A 117 3.73 3.35 -15.36
C LEU A 117 4.72 2.24 -14.97
N LYS A 118 5.70 1.92 -15.82
CA LYS A 118 6.74 0.94 -15.48
C LYS A 118 7.57 1.37 -14.26
N ARG A 119 7.93 2.66 -14.18
CA ARG A 119 8.68 3.22 -13.03
C ARG A 119 7.84 3.14 -11.75
N TRP A 120 6.55 3.45 -11.86
CA TRP A 120 5.59 3.33 -10.76
C TRP A 120 5.47 1.88 -10.26
N ASP A 121 5.30 0.93 -11.18
CA ASP A 121 5.21 -0.49 -10.84
C ASP A 121 6.49 -1.00 -10.17
N ALA A 122 7.65 -0.64 -10.71
CA ALA A 122 8.95 -0.97 -10.11
C ALA A 122 9.10 -0.38 -8.70
N HIS A 123 8.64 0.86 -8.48
CA HIS A 123 8.66 1.50 -7.17
C HIS A 123 7.76 0.76 -6.18
N ARG A 124 6.53 0.42 -6.58
CA ARG A 124 5.61 -0.39 -5.76
C ARG A 124 6.21 -1.75 -5.40
N HIS A 125 6.83 -2.45 -6.36
CA HIS A 125 7.51 -3.72 -6.09
C HIS A 125 8.65 -3.56 -5.07
N ALA A 126 9.43 -2.47 -5.17
CA ALA A 126 10.47 -2.16 -4.19
C ALA A 126 9.87 -1.89 -2.79
N GLN A 127 8.78 -1.13 -2.70
CA GLN A 127 8.06 -0.89 -1.44
C GLN A 127 7.54 -2.20 -0.82
N GLN A 128 6.92 -3.08 -1.61
CA GLN A 128 6.43 -4.38 -1.13
C GLN A 128 7.55 -5.25 -0.56
N ARG A 129 8.68 -5.37 -1.27
CA ARG A 129 9.84 -6.11 -0.79
C ARG A 129 10.41 -5.51 0.49
N ARG A 130 10.47 -4.17 0.57
CA ARG A 130 10.97 -3.50 1.78
C ARG A 130 10.06 -3.71 2.98
N LEU A 131 8.75 -3.66 2.79
CA LEU A 131 7.77 -3.96 3.84
C LEU A 131 7.86 -5.42 4.28
N GLU A 132 8.09 -6.34 3.34
CA GLU A 132 8.33 -7.75 3.64
C GLU A 132 9.61 -7.98 4.45
N GLU A 133 10.71 -7.34 4.08
CA GLU A 133 11.99 -7.35 4.83
C GLU A 133 11.81 -6.82 6.26
N MET A 134 10.99 -5.79 6.42
CA MET A 134 10.60 -5.23 7.72
C MET A 134 9.56 -6.08 8.46
N ARG A 135 9.24 -7.27 7.93
CA ARG A 135 8.33 -8.25 8.53
C ARG A 135 6.90 -7.74 8.69
N VAL A 136 6.48 -6.78 7.85
CA VAL A 136 5.11 -6.28 7.86
C VAL A 136 4.18 -7.37 7.31
N PRO A 137 3.16 -7.81 8.07
CA PRO A 137 2.29 -8.91 7.66
C PRO A 137 1.45 -8.54 6.44
N CYS A 138 1.15 -9.53 5.61
CA CYS A 138 0.41 -9.44 4.35
C CYS A 138 1.11 -8.64 3.24
N PHE A 139 2.25 -8.01 3.50
CA PHE A 139 3.06 -7.33 2.48
C PHE A 139 4.16 -8.25 1.98
N TYR A 140 4.12 -8.49 0.68
CA TYR A 140 5.09 -9.27 -0.08
C TYR A 140 4.98 -8.89 -1.55
N ASP A 141 6.05 -9.15 -2.30
CA ASP A 141 6.07 -8.88 -3.73
C ASP A 141 5.03 -9.75 -4.46
N THR A 142 4.04 -9.12 -5.06
CA THR A 142 2.95 -9.83 -5.74
C THR A 142 2.28 -8.97 -6.81
N ASN A 143 1.76 -9.65 -7.84
CA ASN A 143 0.87 -9.09 -8.86
C ASN A 143 -0.55 -9.65 -8.76
N ASP A 144 -0.84 -10.47 -7.74
CA ASP A 144 -2.17 -11.03 -7.53
C ASP A 144 -3.17 -9.94 -7.11
N PRO A 145 -4.28 -9.74 -7.85
CA PRO A 145 -5.20 -8.65 -7.60
C PRO A 145 -5.95 -8.75 -6.26
N ASP A 146 -6.13 -9.95 -5.71
CA ASP A 146 -6.75 -10.14 -4.39
C ASP A 146 -5.78 -9.75 -3.27
N ALA A 147 -4.53 -10.23 -3.33
CA ALA A 147 -3.47 -9.84 -2.42
C ALA A 147 -3.20 -8.32 -2.48
N LEU A 148 -3.19 -7.72 -3.67
CA LEU A 148 -3.04 -6.27 -3.83
C LEU A 148 -4.19 -5.50 -3.18
N ARG A 149 -5.43 -5.95 -3.34
CA ARG A 149 -6.59 -5.34 -2.66
C ARG A 149 -6.47 -5.45 -1.14
N GLN A 150 -5.98 -6.57 -0.62
CA GLN A 150 -5.74 -6.74 0.81
C GLN A 150 -4.64 -5.79 1.31
N GLN A 151 -3.52 -5.68 0.60
CA GLN A 151 -2.44 -4.75 0.92
C GLN A 151 -2.92 -3.29 0.88
N GLN A 152 -3.69 -2.91 -0.14
CA GLN A 152 -4.30 -1.57 -0.26
C GLN A 152 -5.28 -1.25 0.88
N ARG A 153 -5.94 -2.26 1.46
CA ARG A 153 -6.81 -2.06 2.63
C ARG A 153 -6.02 -1.86 3.92
N LEU A 154 -4.84 -2.47 4.04
CA LEU A 154 -3.96 -2.35 5.21
C LEU A 154 -3.10 -1.08 5.17
N LEU A 155 -2.74 -0.60 3.97
CA LEU A 155 -1.86 0.56 3.79
C LEU A 155 -2.35 1.83 4.50
N PRO A 156 -3.64 2.23 4.41
CA PRO A 156 -4.14 3.39 5.13
C PRO A 156 -4.08 3.24 6.66
N LEU A 157 -4.15 2.00 7.17
CA LEU A 157 -4.04 1.73 8.60
C LEU A 157 -2.60 1.89 9.07
N LEU A 158 -1.65 1.40 8.30
CA LEU A 158 -0.21 1.63 8.51
C LEU A 158 0.11 3.13 8.52
N LEU A 159 -0.36 3.86 7.51
CA LEU A 159 -0.11 5.30 7.36
C LEU A 159 -0.82 6.11 8.45
N SER A 160 -2.09 5.80 8.76
CA SER A 160 -2.83 6.48 9.82
C SER A 160 -2.16 6.27 11.17
N ALA A 161 -1.73 5.04 11.48
CA ALA A 161 -1.08 4.75 12.76
C ALA A 161 0.32 5.40 12.83
N TYR A 162 1.05 5.45 11.72
CA TYR A 162 2.32 6.18 11.60
C TYR A 162 2.19 7.69 11.88
N HIS A 163 1.13 8.35 11.42
CA HIS A 163 0.94 9.80 11.65
C HIS A 163 0.55 10.18 13.09
N HIS A 164 0.24 9.20 13.94
CA HIS A 164 -0.15 9.40 15.34
C HIS A 164 0.94 9.03 16.36
N VAL A 165 2.10 8.57 15.90
CA VAL A 165 3.31 8.28 16.72
C VAL A 165 4.29 9.44 16.61
#